data_AF-A0A1X6N7Q9-F1
#
_entry.id   AF-A0A1X6N7Q9-F1
#
_cell.length_a   1.000
_cell.length_b   1.000
_cell.length_c   1.000
_cell.angle_alpha   90.00
_cell.angle_beta   90.00
_cell.angle_gamma   90.00
#
_symmetry.space_group_name_H-M   'P 1'
#
loop_
_entity.id
_entity.type
_entity.pdbx_description
1 polymer ?
#
loop_
_entity_poly.entity_id
_entity_poly.type
_entity_poly.pdbx_seq_one_letter_code
_entity_poly.pdbx_strand_id
1 'polypeptide(L)'
;MGSIASQVCKCIPGSPCFPSQEELDLLSSNLSHPLVVGQRPFASVCYNSAAGYDSLACQEATANQFSIEIRAASSNTLQWVNFEDYITTSTVQQCPFNQTNGDLCYQGRVPSYAINVTTVEDIQATIRFASKYNLRLVVKNTGHELMGRPFGIGAIELFMHHMKGTNFTDNFVPIGTAADDTDSQPGPGVQWADLYLAAQEHNRSVAGGFVPHGTVGAGAGWPMGGGHSPLSPFFGLGVDNVLQYTVVLPNASHVVANQYIHPDLFWALRGGGGPSFGVATSLTYRTHPNYPYTGAFYVASAHSSTSFHALLALWVKHHNDVADAGWAGTWPWSNNTLYLTLLAQGLPATQTANTTLEAFFAASRALPGVNVSLALTVPYTSFYEFYFDNLVDGSLGFGMNYTAGEQGGINQATSSWLVPREIYDTNSSTLADALANMPSGSAFMGGWSASELSCVYWGVANLEGRYLGWHNKGAGRGRSKEHERKQECLKEGERVVAERERVANSGI
;
A
#
# COMPACT_ATOMS: atom_id res chain seq x y z
N MET A 1 16.83 15.81 42.19
CA MET A 1 15.66 16.18 41.36
C MET A 1 16.15 16.23 39.92
N GLY A 2 15.88 15.17 39.15
CA GLY A 2 16.24 15.15 37.73
C GLY A 2 15.40 16.17 36.98
N SER A 3 16.05 17.05 36.22
CA SER A 3 15.40 17.98 35.30
C SER A 3 14.50 17.18 34.35
N ILE A 4 13.20 17.44 34.39
CA ILE A 4 12.29 17.06 33.31
C ILE A 4 12.78 17.86 32.11
N ALA A 5 13.32 17.18 31.10
CA ALA A 5 13.66 17.81 29.84
C ALA A 5 12.42 18.56 29.34
N SER A 6 12.53 19.87 29.14
CA SER A 6 11.47 20.69 28.54
C SER A 6 10.96 19.98 27.29
N GLN A 7 9.65 19.68 27.25
CA GLN A 7 9.05 19.05 26.08
C GLN A 7 9.06 20.06 24.93
N VAL A 8 10.06 19.94 24.04
CA VAL A 8 10.18 20.81 22.87
C VAL A 8 9.23 20.29 21.78
N CYS A 9 8.08 20.94 21.64
CA CYS A 9 7.14 20.68 20.56
C CYS A 9 7.69 21.15 19.20
N LYS A 10 7.19 20.57 18.11
CA LYS A 10 7.44 21.07 16.74
C LYS A 10 6.84 22.47 16.57
N CYS A 11 7.55 23.33 15.86
CA CYS A 11 7.03 24.64 15.53
C CYS A 11 5.95 24.54 14.43
N ILE A 12 4.91 25.38 14.53
CA ILE A 12 3.77 25.40 13.60
C ILE A 12 3.57 26.81 13.03
N PRO A 13 2.96 26.95 11.84
CA PRO A 13 2.66 28.24 11.24
C PRO A 13 1.94 29.18 12.23
N GLY A 14 2.36 30.45 12.26
CA GLY A 14 1.84 31.47 13.17
C GLY A 14 2.47 31.50 14.56
N SER A 15 3.32 30.53 14.92
CA SER A 15 4.08 30.57 16.18
C SER A 15 5.32 31.47 16.05
N PRO A 16 5.81 32.08 17.16
CA PRO A 16 7.02 32.93 17.12
C PRO A 16 8.30 32.22 16.67
N CYS A 17 8.36 30.89 16.80
CA CYS A 17 9.48 30.07 16.34
C CYS A 17 9.44 29.77 14.84
N PHE A 18 8.34 30.11 14.15
CA PHE A 18 8.14 29.73 12.76
C PHE A 18 8.98 30.65 11.86
N PRO A 19 9.57 30.14 10.77
CA PRO A 19 10.40 30.94 9.88
C PRO A 19 9.69 32.21 9.41
N SER A 20 10.45 33.29 9.25
CA SER A 20 9.95 34.54 8.65
C SER A 20 9.67 34.35 7.15
N GLN A 21 8.95 35.30 6.55
CA GLN A 21 8.72 35.28 5.10
C GLN A 21 10.04 35.32 4.32
N GLU A 22 11.02 36.12 4.76
CA GLU A 22 12.35 36.18 4.13
C GLU A 22 13.07 34.83 4.17
N GLU A 23 12.92 34.07 5.25
CA GLU A 23 13.51 32.73 5.39
C GLU A 23 12.81 31.69 4.50
N LEU A 24 11.48 31.81 4.33
CA LEU A 24 10.71 30.99 3.39
C LEU A 24 11.04 31.33 1.94
N ASP A 25 11.21 32.60 1.60
CA ASP A 25 11.60 33.06 0.26
C ASP A 25 13.02 32.58 -0.07
N LEU A 26 13.93 32.58 0.91
CA LEU A 26 15.27 32.01 0.76
C LEU A 26 15.24 30.49 0.58
N LEU A 27 14.35 29.76 1.27
CA LEU A 27 14.14 28.35 0.95
C LEU A 27 13.66 28.21 -0.49
N SER A 28 12.62 28.95 -0.87
CA SER A 28 12.00 28.86 -2.19
C SER A 28 12.95 29.16 -3.34
N SER A 29 13.93 30.05 -3.16
CA SER A 29 14.93 30.37 -4.19
C SER A 29 15.98 29.26 -4.40
N ASN A 30 16.10 28.34 -3.44
CA ASN A 30 16.99 27.18 -3.50
C ASN A 30 16.30 25.89 -3.93
N LEU A 31 14.99 25.93 -4.18
CA LEU A 31 14.21 24.79 -4.67
C LEU A 31 14.10 24.80 -6.19
N SER A 32 13.96 23.62 -6.78
CA SER A 32 13.72 23.42 -8.22
C SER A 32 12.40 24.02 -8.71
N HIS A 33 11.41 24.09 -7.81
CA HIS A 33 10.12 24.73 -8.02
C HIS A 33 9.80 25.66 -6.85
N PRO A 34 9.04 26.74 -7.09
CA PRO A 34 8.60 27.62 -6.01
C PRO A 34 7.90 26.84 -4.88
N LEU A 35 8.21 27.21 -3.64
CA LEU A 35 7.54 26.67 -2.47
C LEU A 35 6.03 26.92 -2.59
N VAL A 36 5.22 25.87 -2.42
CA VAL A 36 3.77 26.04 -2.31
C VAL A 36 3.49 26.59 -0.93
N VAL A 37 3.02 27.84 -0.87
CA VAL A 37 2.69 28.55 0.37
C VAL A 37 1.19 28.66 0.52
N GLY A 38 0.68 28.40 1.74
CA GLY A 38 -0.74 28.54 2.03
C GLY A 38 -1.60 27.45 1.38
N GLN A 39 -1.05 26.24 1.20
CA GLN A 39 -1.78 25.10 0.68
C GLN A 39 -3.04 24.82 1.52
N ARG A 40 -4.17 24.63 0.84
CA ARG A 40 -5.50 24.40 1.44
C ARG A 40 -6.07 23.04 1.01
N PRO A 41 -7.00 22.45 1.80
CA PRO A 41 -7.68 21.22 1.41
C PRO A 41 -8.33 21.33 0.04
N PHE A 42 -8.45 20.20 -0.65
CA PHE A 42 -8.88 20.16 -2.06
C PHE A 42 -10.23 20.83 -2.32
N ALA A 43 -11.19 20.68 -1.41
CA ALA A 43 -12.51 21.29 -1.54
C ALA A 43 -12.55 22.79 -1.18
N SER A 44 -11.44 23.41 -0.75
CA SER A 44 -11.47 24.80 -0.26
C SER A 44 -11.92 25.82 -1.29
N VAL A 45 -11.68 25.53 -2.57
CA VAL A 45 -12.11 26.35 -3.72
C VAL A 45 -13.64 26.47 -3.83
N CYS A 46 -14.39 25.59 -3.17
CA CYS A 46 -15.85 25.60 -3.13
C CYS A 46 -16.47 26.46 -2.03
N TYR A 47 -15.66 27.12 -1.18
CA TYR A 47 -16.17 27.87 -0.03
C TYR A 47 -16.17 29.37 -0.28
N ASN A 48 -17.36 29.97 -0.31
CA ASN A 48 -17.58 31.42 -0.52
C ASN A 48 -16.88 32.31 0.54
N SER A 49 -16.60 31.77 1.72
CA SER A 49 -15.93 32.46 2.82
C SER A 49 -14.40 32.38 2.76
N ALA A 50 -13.84 31.55 1.87
CA ALA A 50 -12.41 31.49 1.65
C ALA A 50 -11.96 32.63 0.71
N ALA A 51 -10.80 33.24 0.99
CA ALA A 51 -10.11 34.02 -0.03
C ALA A 51 -9.79 33.08 -1.21
N GLY A 52 -10.49 33.23 -2.33
CA GLY A 52 -10.31 32.36 -3.50
C GLY A 52 -11.45 31.39 -3.81
N TYR A 53 -12.71 31.70 -3.47
CA TYR A 53 -13.83 31.05 -4.16
C TYR A 53 -13.68 31.22 -5.68
N ASP A 54 -13.65 30.10 -6.38
CA ASP A 54 -13.60 30.05 -7.83
C ASP A 54 -14.61 28.98 -8.27
N SER A 55 -15.67 29.43 -8.94
CA SER A 55 -16.75 28.55 -9.38
C SER A 55 -16.27 27.48 -10.36
N LEU A 56 -15.28 27.78 -11.19
CA LEU A 56 -14.75 26.83 -12.15
C LEU A 56 -13.84 25.82 -11.44
N ALA A 57 -12.92 26.30 -10.60
CA ALA A 57 -12.06 25.41 -9.80
C ALA A 57 -12.88 24.51 -8.88
N CYS A 58 -13.99 25.00 -8.31
CA CYS A 58 -14.89 24.17 -7.52
C CYS A 58 -15.59 23.09 -8.36
N GLN A 59 -16.07 23.42 -9.56
CA GLN A 59 -16.66 22.43 -10.46
C GLN A 59 -15.64 21.34 -10.84
N GLU A 60 -14.42 21.74 -11.18
CA GLU A 60 -13.33 20.82 -11.50
C GLU A 60 -12.94 19.94 -10.31
N ALA A 61 -12.76 20.51 -9.11
CA ALA A 61 -12.42 19.76 -7.91
C ALA A 61 -13.55 18.79 -7.53
N THR A 62 -14.81 19.20 -7.66
CA THR A 62 -15.99 18.37 -7.37
C THR A 62 -16.12 17.21 -8.35
N ALA A 63 -15.88 17.45 -9.65
CA ALA A 63 -15.92 16.40 -10.67
C ALA A 63 -14.84 15.34 -10.45
N ASN A 64 -13.71 15.72 -9.84
CA ASN A 64 -12.56 14.87 -9.64
C ASN A 64 -12.38 14.39 -8.19
N GLN A 65 -13.35 14.65 -7.31
CA GLN A 65 -13.22 14.36 -5.87
C GLN A 65 -13.00 12.87 -5.55
N PHE A 66 -13.41 11.97 -6.45
CA PHE A 66 -13.26 10.52 -6.32
C PHE A 66 -12.19 9.92 -7.25
N SER A 67 -11.51 10.74 -8.08
CA SER A 67 -10.46 10.25 -8.97
C SER A 67 -9.20 9.92 -8.17
N ILE A 68 -8.80 8.65 -8.21
CA ILE A 68 -7.59 8.17 -7.55
C ILE A 68 -6.32 8.77 -8.18
N GLU A 69 -6.33 9.02 -9.48
CA GLU A 69 -5.23 9.59 -10.26
C GLU A 69 -5.00 11.04 -9.87
N ILE A 70 -6.06 11.85 -9.90
CA ILE A 70 -5.96 13.28 -9.58
C ILE A 70 -5.60 13.47 -8.11
N ARG A 71 -6.16 12.65 -7.22
CA ARG A 71 -5.78 12.66 -5.80
C ARG A 71 -4.35 12.20 -5.56
N ALA A 72 -3.83 11.28 -6.38
CA ALA A 72 -2.42 10.88 -6.28
C ALA A 72 -1.47 11.97 -6.78
N ALA A 73 -1.91 12.75 -7.78
CA ALA A 73 -1.14 13.81 -8.42
C ALA A 73 -1.22 15.18 -7.71
N SER A 74 -2.12 15.36 -6.73
CA SER A 74 -2.28 16.65 -6.04
C SER A 74 -1.63 16.61 -4.65
N SER A 75 -0.82 17.61 -4.30
CA SER A 75 -0.12 17.70 -3.00
C SER A 75 -1.09 17.84 -1.80
N ASN A 76 -2.26 18.43 -2.01
CA ASN A 76 -3.25 18.70 -0.96
C ASN A 76 -4.33 17.61 -0.78
N THR A 77 -4.12 16.42 -1.36
CA THR A 77 -5.03 15.27 -1.25
C THR A 77 -4.32 14.01 -0.77
N LEU A 78 -5.09 13.16 -0.09
CA LEU A 78 -4.84 11.74 0.13
C LEU A 78 -5.88 10.91 -0.63
N GLN A 79 -5.72 9.59 -0.66
CA GLN A 79 -6.81 8.74 -1.17
C GLN A 79 -7.96 8.66 -0.17
N TRP A 80 -7.66 8.72 1.13
CA TRP A 80 -8.65 8.57 2.20
C TRP A 80 -8.84 9.85 3.02
N VAL A 81 -10.02 10.46 2.94
CA VAL A 81 -10.25 11.84 3.42
C VAL A 81 -10.29 11.96 4.93
N ASN A 82 -10.61 10.88 5.65
CA ASN A 82 -10.51 10.84 7.11
C ASN A 82 -9.08 11.10 7.64
N PHE A 83 -8.06 10.96 6.79
CA PHE A 83 -6.68 11.31 7.14
C PHE A 83 -6.28 12.74 6.74
N GLU A 84 -7.11 13.42 5.94
CA GLU A 84 -7.03 14.86 5.68
C GLU A 84 -7.65 15.65 6.83
N ASP A 85 -8.66 15.08 7.48
CA ASP A 85 -9.36 15.69 8.61
C ASP A 85 -8.54 15.65 9.91
N TYR A 86 -8.77 16.64 10.77
CA TYR A 86 -8.33 16.59 12.17
C TYR A 86 -9.50 16.24 13.08
N ILE A 87 -9.46 15.02 13.63
CA ILE A 87 -10.52 14.45 14.45
C ILE A 87 -10.01 14.28 15.89
N THR A 88 -10.74 14.86 16.85
CA THR A 88 -10.56 14.64 18.29
C THR A 88 -11.85 14.07 18.89
N THR A 89 -11.84 13.77 20.18
CA THR A 89 -13.04 13.30 20.90
C THR A 89 -14.19 14.31 20.92
N SER A 90 -13.91 15.59 20.66
CA SER A 90 -14.89 16.68 20.77
C SER A 90 -15.00 17.57 19.54
N THR A 91 -14.17 17.35 18.51
CA THR A 91 -14.07 18.27 17.37
C THR A 91 -13.67 17.53 16.11
N VAL A 92 -14.32 17.87 15.00
CA VAL A 92 -13.91 17.46 13.65
C VAL A 92 -13.63 18.72 12.85
N GLN A 93 -12.39 18.89 12.43
CA GLN A 93 -11.96 19.93 11.52
C GLN A 93 -11.77 19.31 10.13
N GLN A 94 -12.75 19.55 9.28
CA GLN A 94 -12.86 18.97 7.94
C GLN A 94 -13.12 20.05 6.89
N CYS A 95 -12.97 19.67 5.63
CA CYS A 95 -13.34 20.50 4.48
C CYS A 95 -14.00 19.59 3.41
N PRO A 96 -15.25 19.13 3.64
CA PRO A 96 -15.97 18.28 2.69
C PRO A 96 -16.26 19.02 1.37
N PHE A 97 -16.80 18.35 0.35
CA PHE A 97 -17.30 18.96 -0.90
C PHE A 97 -18.77 19.40 -0.83
N ASN A 98 -19.58 18.72 0.01
CA ASN A 98 -21.02 18.97 0.13
C ASN A 98 -21.29 20.06 1.20
N GLN A 99 -20.99 21.31 0.87
CA GLN A 99 -21.13 22.45 1.81
C GLN A 99 -22.55 22.99 1.81
N THR A 100 -22.99 23.45 2.98
CA THR A 100 -24.12 24.35 3.15
C THR A 100 -23.67 25.81 3.30
N ASN A 101 -24.57 26.76 3.05
CA ASN A 101 -24.28 28.18 3.18
C ASN A 101 -23.89 28.52 4.63
N GLY A 102 -22.64 28.93 4.84
CA GLY A 102 -22.10 29.31 6.15
C GLY A 102 -21.03 28.36 6.70
N ASP A 103 -20.78 27.22 6.05
CA ASP A 103 -19.73 26.29 6.46
C ASP A 103 -18.33 26.89 6.34
N LEU A 104 -17.43 26.46 7.24
CA LEU A 104 -16.02 26.82 7.23
C LEU A 104 -15.20 25.62 6.76
N CYS A 105 -14.38 25.82 5.72
CA CYS A 105 -13.36 24.87 5.33
C CYS A 105 -12.18 24.95 6.32
N TYR A 106 -12.03 23.95 7.18
CA TYR A 106 -10.88 23.88 8.08
C TYR A 106 -9.66 23.30 7.38
N GLN A 107 -8.46 23.66 7.84
CA GLN A 107 -7.21 23.11 7.30
C GLN A 107 -7.06 21.60 7.55
N GLY A 108 -7.58 21.12 8.68
CA GLY A 108 -7.37 19.74 9.11
C GLY A 108 -5.89 19.41 9.29
N ARG A 109 -5.48 18.28 8.72
CA ARG A 109 -4.10 17.76 8.70
C ARG A 109 -3.36 18.08 7.39
N VAL A 110 -4.02 18.71 6.42
CA VAL A 110 -3.41 19.08 5.13
C VAL A 110 -2.22 20.02 5.40
N PRO A 111 -1.00 19.68 4.95
CA PRO A 111 0.17 20.54 5.12
C PRO A 111 -0.07 21.92 4.48
N SER A 112 0.30 22.99 5.19
CA SER A 112 0.16 24.36 4.67
C SER A 112 1.28 24.76 3.72
N TYR A 113 2.36 23.98 3.69
CA TYR A 113 3.51 24.17 2.82
C TYR A 113 3.86 22.86 2.15
N ALA A 114 4.12 22.89 0.85
CA ALA A 114 4.56 21.74 0.08
C ALA A 114 5.70 22.11 -0.88
N ILE A 115 6.63 21.18 -1.04
CA ILE A 115 7.70 21.25 -2.02
C ILE A 115 7.38 20.22 -3.10
N ASN A 116 7.18 20.69 -4.33
CA ASN A 116 7.09 19.82 -5.50
C ASN A 116 8.49 19.34 -5.85
N VAL A 117 8.88 18.18 -5.32
CA VAL A 117 10.25 17.67 -5.39
C VAL A 117 10.54 17.14 -6.78
N THR A 118 11.59 17.65 -7.42
CA THR A 118 12.13 17.09 -8.67
C THR A 118 13.61 16.73 -8.56
N THR A 119 14.29 17.22 -7.53
CA THR A 119 15.74 17.02 -7.33
C THR A 119 16.06 16.48 -5.93
N VAL A 120 17.26 15.90 -5.77
CA VAL A 120 17.76 15.47 -4.45
C VAL A 120 18.02 16.69 -3.56
N GLU A 121 18.44 17.79 -4.16
CA GLU A 121 18.74 19.06 -3.51
C GLU A 121 17.51 19.65 -2.83
N ASP A 122 16.32 19.54 -3.42
CA ASP A 122 15.05 19.95 -2.80
C ASP A 122 14.81 19.25 -1.46
N ILE A 123 15.07 17.94 -1.42
CA ILE A 123 14.90 17.09 -0.24
C ILE A 123 15.90 17.51 0.83
N GLN A 124 17.16 17.64 0.45
CA GLN A 124 18.24 18.01 1.36
C GLN A 124 18.03 19.43 1.92
N ALA A 125 17.65 20.40 1.09
CA ALA A 125 17.35 21.77 1.50
C ALA A 125 16.19 21.79 2.49
N THR A 126 15.10 21.09 2.19
CA THR A 126 13.93 20.97 3.06
C THR A 126 14.26 20.29 4.39
N ILE A 127 15.05 19.20 4.39
CA ILE A 127 15.46 18.51 5.64
C ILE A 127 16.30 19.44 6.51
N ARG A 128 17.26 20.16 5.93
CA ARG A 128 18.08 21.15 6.65
C ARG A 128 17.21 22.28 7.21
N PHE A 129 16.27 22.79 6.42
CA PHE A 129 15.35 23.84 6.83
C PHE A 129 14.43 23.38 7.97
N ALA A 130 13.76 22.24 7.81
CA ALA A 130 12.89 21.67 8.82
C ALA A 130 13.64 21.36 10.13
N SER A 131 14.90 20.92 10.05
CA SER A 131 15.75 20.72 11.22
C SER A 131 16.12 22.03 11.91
N LYS A 132 16.53 23.05 11.13
CA LYS A 132 16.90 24.38 11.64
C LYS A 132 15.77 25.05 12.43
N TYR A 133 14.54 24.99 11.90
CA TYR A 133 13.37 25.63 12.49
C TYR A 133 12.49 24.69 13.32
N ASN A 134 12.96 23.47 13.57
CA ASN A 134 12.24 22.43 14.31
C ASN A 134 10.79 22.22 13.79
N LEU A 135 10.64 22.13 12.48
CA LEU A 135 9.36 21.89 11.80
C LEU A 135 9.03 20.40 11.80
N ARG A 136 7.74 20.09 11.66
CA ARG A 136 7.29 18.73 11.33
C ARG A 136 7.44 18.54 9.83
N LEU A 137 8.34 17.66 9.42
CA LEU A 137 8.47 17.22 8.04
C LEU A 137 7.54 16.02 7.79
N VAL A 138 6.80 16.04 6.70
CA VAL A 138 6.06 14.89 6.19
C VAL A 138 6.48 14.61 4.75
N VAL A 139 6.35 13.34 4.34
CA VAL A 139 6.74 12.89 3.00
C VAL A 139 5.54 12.21 2.37
N LYS A 140 5.16 12.67 1.18
CA LYS A 140 4.06 12.11 0.43
C LYS A 140 4.50 11.75 -0.97
N ASN A 141 4.21 10.52 -1.38
CA ASN A 141 4.28 10.13 -2.79
C ASN A 141 2.88 10.26 -3.43
N THR A 142 2.01 9.26 -3.23
CA THR A 142 0.71 9.17 -3.94
C THR A 142 -0.52 9.30 -3.03
N GLY A 143 -0.34 9.49 -1.73
CA GLY A 143 -1.44 9.63 -0.76
C GLY A 143 -2.20 8.33 -0.42
N HIS A 144 -1.73 7.17 -0.87
CA HIS A 144 -2.33 5.83 -0.65
C HIS A 144 -2.15 5.25 0.77
N GLU A 145 -1.57 6.02 1.70
CA GLU A 145 -1.19 5.50 3.01
C GLU A 145 -2.39 5.34 3.95
N LEU A 146 -2.48 4.18 4.61
CA LEU A 146 -3.66 3.73 5.37
C LEU A 146 -3.71 4.18 6.83
N MET A 147 -2.80 5.04 7.29
CA MET A 147 -2.71 5.53 8.68
C MET A 147 -2.54 7.06 8.75
N GLY A 148 -2.66 7.76 7.63
CA GLY A 148 -2.51 9.21 7.51
C GLY A 148 -1.10 9.76 7.78
N ARG A 149 -0.05 8.94 7.76
CA ARG A 149 1.33 9.40 7.98
C ARG A 149 1.83 10.48 7.01
N PRO A 150 1.38 10.54 5.74
CA PRO A 150 1.83 11.57 4.79
C PRO A 150 1.37 12.98 5.15
N PHE A 151 0.33 13.15 5.98
CA PHE A 151 -0.20 14.45 6.37
C PHE A 151 -0.02 14.74 7.88
N GLY A 152 0.06 16.02 8.21
CA GLY A 152 0.32 16.48 9.57
C GLY A 152 0.00 17.95 9.78
N ILE A 153 -0.60 18.25 10.94
CA ILE A 153 -0.92 19.62 11.35
C ILE A 153 0.35 20.47 11.36
N GLY A 154 0.30 21.60 10.66
CA GLY A 154 1.41 22.55 10.59
C GLY A 154 2.69 22.00 9.95
N ALA A 155 2.60 20.88 9.23
CA ALA A 155 3.74 20.26 8.60
C ALA A 155 4.20 21.00 7.33
N ILE A 156 5.47 20.83 7.02
CA ILE A 156 6.05 21.08 5.69
C ILE A 156 6.14 19.75 4.95
N GLU A 157 5.65 19.69 3.73
CA GLU A 157 5.54 18.47 2.94
C GLU A 157 6.63 18.40 1.86
N LEU A 158 7.29 17.24 1.77
CA LEU A 158 7.98 16.81 0.57
C LEU A 158 7.01 16.02 -0.30
N PHE A 159 6.54 16.63 -1.39
CA PHE A 159 5.67 15.98 -2.37
C PHE A 159 6.52 15.36 -3.47
N MET A 160 6.75 14.06 -3.33
CA MET A 160 7.68 13.25 -4.12
C MET A 160 7.14 12.85 -5.49
N HIS A 161 5.87 13.15 -5.78
CA HIS A 161 5.16 12.68 -6.99
C HIS A 161 5.89 13.04 -8.29
N HIS A 162 6.57 14.19 -8.33
CA HIS A 162 7.26 14.68 -9.52
C HIS A 162 8.66 14.08 -9.73
N MET A 163 9.19 13.32 -8.76
CA MET A 163 10.41 12.53 -8.96
C MET A 163 10.09 11.26 -9.78
N LYS A 164 9.91 11.46 -11.08
CA LYS A 164 9.62 10.41 -12.06
C LYS A 164 10.86 9.99 -12.83
N GLY A 165 10.79 8.83 -13.47
CA GLY A 165 11.81 8.33 -14.38
C GLY A 165 11.97 6.82 -14.25
N THR A 166 12.20 6.17 -15.38
CA THR A 166 12.50 4.74 -15.46
C THR A 166 13.70 4.56 -16.38
N ASN A 167 14.63 3.68 -16.01
CA ASN A 167 15.79 3.36 -16.82
C ASN A 167 16.06 1.85 -16.80
N PHE A 168 16.16 1.28 -17.98
CA PHE A 168 16.23 -0.16 -18.19
C PHE A 168 17.67 -0.55 -18.60
N THR A 169 18.30 -1.43 -17.82
CA THR A 169 19.64 -2.00 -18.07
C THR A 169 19.66 -3.53 -17.91
N ASP A 170 20.35 -4.23 -18.81
CA ASP A 170 20.47 -5.71 -18.74
C ASP A 170 21.62 -6.15 -17.81
N ASN A 171 22.49 -5.21 -17.43
CA ASN A 171 23.75 -5.50 -16.72
C ASN A 171 23.90 -4.60 -15.48
N PHE A 172 22.87 -4.54 -14.64
CA PHE A 172 22.97 -3.82 -13.38
C PHE A 172 24.04 -4.44 -12.49
N VAL A 173 24.90 -3.60 -11.92
CA VAL A 173 25.86 -4.01 -10.89
C VAL A 173 25.58 -3.15 -9.66
N PRO A 174 25.22 -3.74 -8.50
CA PRO A 174 25.06 -2.97 -7.27
C PRO A 174 26.34 -2.19 -6.94
N ILE A 175 26.19 -0.99 -6.40
CA ILE A 175 27.34 -0.19 -5.99
C ILE A 175 28.05 -0.92 -4.83
N GLY A 176 29.38 -1.03 -4.89
CA GLY A 176 30.19 -1.67 -3.85
C GLY A 176 30.53 -3.14 -4.09
N THR A 177 30.23 -3.69 -5.27
CA THR A 177 30.68 -5.04 -5.70
C THR A 177 31.40 -5.02 -7.05
N ALA A 178 32.14 -6.09 -7.37
CA ALA A 178 32.83 -6.28 -8.66
C ALA A 178 32.13 -7.36 -9.51
N ALA A 179 31.38 -6.92 -10.53
CA ALA A 179 30.76 -7.63 -11.67
C ALA A 179 29.86 -8.88 -11.45
N ASP A 180 28.85 -8.96 -12.33
CA ASP A 180 27.86 -10.02 -12.62
C ASP A 180 26.95 -10.51 -11.48
N ASP A 181 25.94 -9.70 -11.15
CA ASP A 181 24.68 -10.18 -10.56
C ASP A 181 23.52 -9.66 -11.44
N THR A 182 22.88 -10.58 -12.16
CA THR A 182 22.14 -10.38 -13.44
C THR A 182 20.86 -9.52 -13.38
N ASP A 183 20.58 -8.87 -14.53
CA ASP A 183 19.28 -8.49 -15.12
C ASP A 183 18.30 -7.73 -14.20
N SER A 184 18.45 -6.41 -14.09
CA SER A 184 17.55 -5.56 -13.30
C SER A 184 17.57 -4.09 -13.73
N GLN A 185 16.42 -3.44 -13.59
CA GLN A 185 16.12 -2.20 -14.30
C GLN A 185 15.53 -1.17 -13.33
N PRO A 186 16.30 -0.13 -12.93
CA PRO A 186 15.86 0.85 -11.93
C PRO A 186 15.04 2.04 -12.45
N GLY A 187 14.16 2.56 -11.59
CA GLY A 187 13.55 3.88 -11.77
C GLY A 187 13.05 4.46 -10.44
N PRO A 188 13.28 5.74 -10.13
CA PRO A 188 12.74 6.38 -8.94
C PRO A 188 11.23 6.63 -9.03
N GLY A 189 10.56 6.55 -7.86
CA GLY A 189 9.34 7.32 -7.54
C GLY A 189 8.08 7.11 -8.39
N VAL A 190 8.12 6.29 -9.43
CA VAL A 190 7.00 6.12 -10.35
C VAL A 190 5.82 5.38 -9.72
N GLN A 191 4.65 5.57 -10.33
CA GLN A 191 3.46 4.77 -10.03
C GLN A 191 3.56 3.44 -10.78
N TRP A 192 2.82 2.42 -10.33
CA TRP A 192 2.85 1.10 -10.96
C TRP A 192 2.42 1.14 -12.43
N ALA A 193 1.47 2.01 -12.80
CA ALA A 193 1.05 2.16 -14.19
C ALA A 193 2.23 2.51 -15.12
N ASP A 194 3.03 3.52 -14.75
CA ASP A 194 4.21 3.96 -15.52
C ASP A 194 5.24 2.82 -15.62
N LEU A 195 5.48 2.10 -14.51
CA LEU A 195 6.49 1.05 -14.47
C LEU A 195 6.08 -0.21 -15.24
N TYR A 196 4.80 -0.59 -15.21
CA TYR A 196 4.32 -1.72 -15.99
C TYR A 196 4.33 -1.44 -17.49
N LEU A 197 3.97 -0.21 -17.90
CA LEU A 197 4.02 0.21 -19.28
C LEU A 197 5.47 0.15 -19.82
N ALA A 198 6.43 0.71 -19.06
CA ALA A 198 7.85 0.62 -19.40
C ALA A 198 8.35 -0.83 -19.41
N ALA A 199 7.97 -1.66 -18.44
CA ALA A 199 8.39 -3.06 -18.41
C ALA A 199 7.89 -3.87 -19.63
N GLN A 200 6.65 -3.61 -20.07
CA GLN A 200 6.08 -4.23 -21.26
C GLN A 200 6.87 -3.87 -22.54
N GLU A 201 7.31 -2.61 -22.69
CA GLU A 201 8.14 -2.18 -23.83
C GLU A 201 9.47 -2.96 -23.94
N HIS A 202 9.99 -3.41 -22.80
CA HIS A 202 11.20 -4.22 -22.71
C HIS A 202 10.93 -5.73 -22.64
N ASN A 203 9.67 -6.17 -22.81
CA ASN A 203 9.25 -7.56 -22.66
C ASN A 203 9.68 -8.18 -21.30
N ARG A 204 9.50 -7.41 -20.22
CA ARG A 204 9.77 -7.83 -18.84
C ARG A 204 8.52 -7.74 -17.99
N SER A 205 8.53 -8.50 -16.89
CA SER A 205 7.55 -8.43 -15.80
C SER A 205 8.20 -7.87 -14.54
N VAL A 206 7.42 -7.17 -13.72
CA VAL A 206 7.83 -6.68 -12.39
C VAL A 206 6.77 -7.10 -11.38
N ALA A 207 7.19 -7.70 -10.27
CA ALA A 207 6.29 -8.07 -9.18
C ALA A 207 5.84 -6.82 -8.42
N GLY A 208 4.74 -6.21 -8.89
CA GLY A 208 4.25 -4.92 -8.41
C GLY A 208 2.88 -4.96 -7.77
N GLY A 209 2.40 -3.77 -7.41
CA GLY A 209 1.10 -3.55 -6.78
C GLY A 209 -0.08 -3.84 -7.70
N PHE A 210 -1.12 -4.43 -7.14
CA PHE A 210 -2.35 -4.81 -7.84
C PHE A 210 -3.48 -3.86 -7.44
N VAL A 211 -3.41 -2.63 -7.96
CA VAL A 211 -4.33 -1.54 -7.67
C VAL A 211 -4.91 -1.00 -8.99
N PRO A 212 -6.22 -0.67 -9.05
CA PRO A 212 -6.80 -0.01 -10.21
C PRO A 212 -6.02 1.23 -10.62
N HIS A 213 -5.83 1.38 -11.93
CA HIS A 213 -5.07 2.48 -12.56
C HIS A 213 -3.62 2.68 -12.05
N GLY A 214 -3.10 1.75 -11.24
CA GLY A 214 -1.68 1.67 -10.89
C GLY A 214 -1.18 2.82 -10.04
N THR A 215 -2.08 3.50 -9.33
CA THR A 215 -1.78 4.78 -8.69
C THR A 215 -0.95 4.69 -7.41
N VAL A 216 -0.75 3.49 -6.87
CA VAL A 216 0.17 3.23 -5.75
C VAL A 216 1.62 3.47 -6.20
N GLY A 217 2.41 4.14 -5.36
CA GLY A 217 3.81 4.45 -5.67
C GLY A 217 4.71 3.22 -5.59
N ALA A 218 5.31 2.84 -6.71
CA ALA A 218 6.28 1.76 -6.83
C ALA A 218 7.61 2.10 -6.13
N GLY A 219 7.94 3.39 -5.99
CA GLY A 219 9.24 3.86 -5.51
C GLY A 219 9.43 4.03 -3.98
N ALA A 220 8.41 3.77 -3.15
CA ALA A 220 8.45 4.20 -1.75
C ALA A 220 7.69 3.28 -0.79
N GLY A 221 6.56 3.74 -0.24
CA GLY A 221 5.86 3.06 0.86
C GLY A 221 5.45 1.62 0.58
N TRP A 222 5.12 1.29 -0.68
CA TRP A 222 4.71 -0.07 -1.05
C TRP A 222 5.83 -1.11 -0.90
N PRO A 223 6.99 -0.99 -1.59
CA PRO A 223 8.06 -1.97 -1.39
C PRO A 223 8.69 -1.87 0.00
N MET A 224 8.70 -0.68 0.61
CA MET A 224 9.27 -0.50 1.94
C MET A 224 8.44 -1.16 3.04
N GLY A 225 7.15 -1.40 2.81
CA GLY A 225 6.25 -2.09 3.72
C GLY A 225 6.04 -3.58 3.40
N GLY A 226 6.70 -4.12 2.38
CA GLY A 226 6.52 -5.51 1.92
C GLY A 226 6.09 -5.56 0.45
N GLY A 227 4.84 -5.19 0.17
CA GLY A 227 4.29 -5.15 -1.20
C GLY A 227 3.91 -6.53 -1.74
N HIS A 228 2.62 -6.83 -1.81
CA HIS A 228 2.10 -8.10 -2.35
C HIS A 228 1.71 -7.98 -3.83
N SER A 229 1.90 -9.04 -4.60
CA SER A 229 1.63 -9.07 -6.04
C SER A 229 1.01 -10.41 -6.47
N PRO A 230 0.20 -10.46 -7.55
CA PRO A 230 -0.21 -11.74 -8.14
C PRO A 230 0.98 -12.52 -8.67
N LEU A 231 2.10 -11.83 -8.89
CA LEU A 231 3.36 -12.44 -9.28
C LEU A 231 4.23 -12.88 -8.09
N SER A 232 3.83 -12.59 -6.86
CA SER A 232 4.59 -12.99 -5.67
C SER A 232 4.82 -14.49 -5.50
N PRO A 233 3.95 -15.42 -5.95
CA PRO A 233 4.28 -16.84 -5.94
C PRO A 233 5.48 -17.21 -6.81
N PHE A 234 5.75 -16.44 -7.86
CA PHE A 234 6.79 -16.73 -8.84
C PHE A 234 8.08 -15.97 -8.54
N PHE A 235 7.95 -14.73 -8.03
CA PHE A 235 9.05 -13.77 -7.97
C PHE A 235 9.28 -13.16 -6.57
N GLY A 236 8.56 -13.63 -5.54
CA GLY A 236 8.63 -13.07 -4.18
C GLY A 236 7.85 -11.77 -4.00
N LEU A 237 7.86 -11.21 -2.79
CA LEU A 237 7.19 -9.94 -2.51
C LEU A 237 7.91 -8.79 -3.23
N GLY A 238 7.25 -7.64 -3.31
CA GLY A 238 7.83 -6.41 -3.83
C GLY A 238 9.17 -6.06 -3.20
N VAL A 239 9.22 -6.19 -1.88
CA VAL A 239 10.42 -6.00 -1.06
C VAL A 239 11.55 -6.96 -1.45
N ASP A 240 11.24 -8.18 -1.89
CA ASP A 240 12.24 -9.18 -2.30
C ASP A 240 12.90 -8.86 -3.63
N ASN A 241 12.23 -8.02 -4.41
CA ASN A 241 12.67 -7.59 -5.72
C ASN A 241 13.47 -6.30 -5.68
N VAL A 242 13.65 -5.64 -4.52
CA VAL A 242 14.48 -4.44 -4.44
C VAL A 242 15.94 -4.80 -4.21
N LEU A 243 16.81 -4.33 -5.11
CA LEU A 243 18.25 -4.62 -5.11
C LEU A 243 19.09 -3.50 -4.49
N GLN A 244 18.62 -2.25 -4.60
CA GLN A 244 19.33 -1.08 -4.10
C GLN A 244 18.36 0.08 -3.90
N TYR A 245 18.57 0.87 -2.85
CA TYR A 245 17.95 2.17 -2.64
C TYR A 245 19.00 3.27 -2.72
N THR A 246 18.57 4.48 -3.11
CA THR A 246 19.27 5.71 -2.78
C THR A 246 18.37 6.57 -1.91
N VAL A 247 18.90 7.10 -0.81
CA VAL A 247 18.11 7.71 0.27
C VAL A 247 18.79 8.98 0.76
N VAL A 248 18.01 10.02 1.02
CA VAL A 248 18.46 11.16 1.83
C VAL A 248 18.09 10.92 3.29
N LEU A 249 19.12 10.87 4.14
CA LEU A 249 18.98 10.63 5.58
C LEU A 249 18.56 11.91 6.33
N PRO A 250 18.13 11.79 7.61
CA PRO A 250 17.75 12.95 8.42
C PRO A 250 18.83 14.03 8.62
N ASN A 251 20.10 13.68 8.47
CA ASN A 251 21.23 14.63 8.47
C ASN A 251 21.47 15.28 7.09
N ALA A 252 20.58 15.05 6.13
CA ALA A 252 20.65 15.47 4.73
C ALA A 252 21.78 14.83 3.89
N SER A 253 22.44 13.77 4.35
CA SER A 253 23.37 13.01 3.51
C SER A 253 22.62 12.12 2.51
N HIS A 254 23.09 12.07 1.27
CA HIS A 254 22.57 11.19 0.22
C HIS A 254 23.42 9.92 0.14
N VAL A 255 22.80 8.77 0.42
CA VAL A 255 23.50 7.49 0.57
C VAL A 255 22.86 6.40 -0.27
N VAL A 256 23.65 5.42 -0.65
CA VAL A 256 23.20 4.18 -1.31
C VAL A 256 23.05 3.10 -0.26
N ALA A 257 21.95 2.35 -0.28
CA ALA A 257 21.73 1.21 0.61
C ALA A 257 21.46 -0.06 -0.23
N ASN A 258 22.31 -1.07 -0.09
CA ASN A 258 22.19 -2.39 -0.70
C ASN A 258 22.87 -3.44 0.20
N GLN A 259 23.06 -4.67 -0.28
CA GLN A 259 23.71 -5.74 0.51
C GLN A 259 25.20 -5.50 0.82
N TYR A 260 25.86 -4.57 0.12
CA TYR A 260 27.29 -4.26 0.25
C TYR A 260 27.56 -2.93 0.96
N ILE A 261 26.69 -1.93 0.77
CA ILE A 261 26.79 -0.57 1.31
C ILE A 261 25.58 -0.29 2.18
N HIS A 262 25.80 0.10 3.44
CA HIS A 262 24.74 0.31 4.45
C HIS A 262 23.71 -0.85 4.52
N PRO A 263 24.16 -2.10 4.73
CA PRO A 263 23.29 -3.29 4.69
C PRO A 263 22.22 -3.31 5.78
N ASP A 264 22.49 -2.67 6.92
CA ASP A 264 21.54 -2.45 8.01
C ASP A 264 20.40 -1.52 7.60
N LEU A 265 20.71 -0.41 6.93
CA LEU A 265 19.73 0.49 6.34
C LEU A 265 18.95 -0.21 5.22
N PHE A 266 19.63 -0.96 4.35
CA PHE A 266 18.98 -1.72 3.29
C PHE A 266 17.98 -2.74 3.83
N TRP A 267 18.36 -3.49 4.87
CA TRP A 267 17.47 -4.39 5.58
C TRP A 267 16.26 -3.65 6.17
N ALA A 268 16.47 -2.50 6.82
CA ALA A 268 15.40 -1.71 7.42
C ALA A 268 14.43 -1.13 6.36
N LEU A 269 14.95 -0.66 5.23
CA LEU A 269 14.15 -0.15 4.11
C LEU A 269 13.34 -1.27 3.44
N ARG A 270 13.77 -2.52 3.55
CA ARG A 270 13.09 -3.70 3.00
C ARG A 270 12.14 -4.34 4.02
N GLY A 271 11.07 -3.62 4.38
CA GLY A 271 9.95 -4.13 5.17
C GLY A 271 9.68 -3.37 6.48
N GLY A 272 10.61 -2.52 6.93
CA GLY A 272 10.44 -1.70 8.13
C GLY A 272 9.49 -0.52 7.97
N GLY A 273 8.98 -0.27 6.75
CA GLY A 273 8.06 0.80 6.41
C GLY A 273 8.74 2.15 6.18
N GLY A 274 8.30 2.86 5.13
CA GLY A 274 8.70 4.25 4.88
C GLY A 274 7.79 5.28 5.58
N PRO A 275 8.26 6.52 5.80
CA PRO A 275 9.59 7.07 5.50
C PRO A 275 10.55 7.10 6.71
N SER A 276 10.42 6.20 7.69
CA SER A 276 11.08 6.31 9.01
C SER A 276 12.62 6.36 8.99
N PHE A 277 13.25 5.75 7.97
CA PHE A 277 14.70 5.63 7.87
C PHE A 277 15.36 6.66 6.94
N GLY A 278 14.55 7.46 6.23
CA GLY A 278 15.01 8.45 5.26
C GLY A 278 14.06 8.59 4.08
N VAL A 279 14.34 9.57 3.22
CA VAL A 279 13.57 9.86 2.01
C VAL A 279 14.19 9.12 0.84
N ALA A 280 13.53 8.07 0.35
CA ALA A 280 13.97 7.36 -0.84
C ALA A 280 13.89 8.28 -2.06
N THR A 281 15.02 8.43 -2.76
CA THR A 281 15.11 9.22 -4.00
C THR A 281 15.09 8.34 -5.23
N SER A 282 15.56 7.09 -5.11
CA SER A 282 15.50 6.08 -6.17
C SER A 282 15.59 4.67 -5.59
N LEU A 283 15.16 3.68 -6.37
CA LEU A 283 15.39 2.27 -6.08
C LEU A 283 15.62 1.49 -7.38
N THR A 284 16.19 0.30 -7.23
CA THR A 284 16.40 -0.67 -8.30
C THR A 284 15.55 -1.90 -8.06
N TYR A 285 14.68 -2.23 -9.02
CA TYR A 285 13.92 -3.48 -9.03
C TYR A 285 14.61 -4.53 -9.90
N ARG A 286 14.63 -5.77 -9.40
CA ARG A 286 14.77 -6.96 -10.24
C ARG A 286 13.55 -7.05 -11.16
N THR A 287 13.79 -7.30 -12.45
CA THR A 287 12.74 -7.60 -13.42
C THR A 287 12.86 -9.05 -13.84
N HIS A 288 11.77 -9.61 -14.37
CA HIS A 288 11.69 -11.03 -14.71
C HIS A 288 11.31 -11.21 -16.18
N PRO A 289 11.65 -12.33 -16.80
CA PRO A 289 11.14 -12.65 -18.13
C PRO A 289 9.61 -12.55 -18.16
N ASN A 290 9.08 -12.00 -19.24
CA ASN A 290 7.65 -11.96 -19.44
C ASN A 290 7.16 -13.35 -19.85
N TYR A 291 6.20 -13.88 -19.10
CA TYR A 291 5.57 -15.17 -19.38
C TYR A 291 4.13 -14.94 -19.82
N PRO A 292 3.54 -15.87 -20.59
CA PRO A 292 2.11 -15.87 -20.80
C PRO A 292 1.40 -16.40 -19.55
N TYR A 293 0.18 -15.93 -19.31
CA TYR A 293 -0.61 -16.25 -18.12
C TYR A 293 -2.04 -16.64 -18.50
N THR A 294 -2.71 -17.31 -17.57
CA THR A 294 -4.15 -17.54 -17.62
C THR A 294 -4.78 -16.81 -16.44
N GLY A 295 -5.74 -15.92 -16.71
CA GLY A 295 -6.57 -15.30 -15.69
C GLY A 295 -7.80 -16.16 -15.39
N ALA A 296 -8.28 -16.13 -14.14
CA ALA A 296 -9.51 -16.78 -13.70
C ALA A 296 -10.42 -15.79 -13.00
N PHE A 297 -11.69 -15.80 -13.41
CA PHE A 297 -12.69 -14.86 -12.94
C PHE A 297 -13.93 -15.59 -12.43
N TYR A 298 -14.36 -15.21 -11.25
CA TYR A 298 -15.49 -15.85 -10.57
C TYR A 298 -16.35 -14.81 -9.87
N VAL A 299 -17.67 -14.97 -9.98
CA VAL A 299 -18.66 -14.21 -9.21
C VAL A 299 -19.75 -15.16 -8.77
N ALA A 300 -19.99 -15.22 -7.46
CA ALA A 300 -21.13 -15.93 -6.91
C ALA A 300 -21.79 -15.15 -5.79
N SER A 301 -23.11 -14.99 -5.91
CA SER A 301 -23.94 -14.36 -4.89
C SER A 301 -24.75 -15.40 -4.13
N ALA A 302 -24.93 -15.19 -2.83
CA ALA A 302 -25.71 -16.05 -1.97
C ALA A 302 -26.98 -15.33 -1.49
N HIS A 303 -28.10 -16.05 -1.48
CA HIS A 303 -29.42 -15.48 -1.12
C HIS A 303 -29.63 -15.30 0.40
N SER A 304 -28.73 -15.84 1.23
CA SER A 304 -28.79 -15.75 2.69
C SER A 304 -27.38 -15.74 3.29
N SER A 305 -27.27 -15.28 4.54
CA SER A 305 -26.01 -15.36 5.30
C SER A 305 -25.55 -16.80 5.51
N THR A 306 -26.48 -17.75 5.66
CA THR A 306 -26.18 -19.19 5.76
C THR A 306 -25.56 -19.73 4.47
N SER A 307 -26.16 -19.41 3.32
CA SER A 307 -25.62 -19.82 2.01
C SER A 307 -24.27 -19.13 1.73
N PHE A 308 -24.11 -17.88 2.16
CA PHE A 308 -22.86 -17.13 2.00
C PHE A 308 -21.74 -17.71 2.86
N HIS A 309 -22.04 -18.05 4.11
CA HIS A 309 -21.11 -18.77 4.99
C HIS A 309 -20.69 -20.11 4.38
N ALA A 310 -21.62 -20.89 3.84
CA ALA A 310 -21.31 -22.15 3.16
C ALA A 310 -20.39 -21.96 1.94
N LEU A 311 -20.60 -20.87 1.18
CA LEU A 311 -19.73 -20.49 0.05
C LEU A 311 -18.32 -20.14 0.52
N LEU A 312 -18.18 -19.33 1.58
CA LEU A 312 -16.86 -19.00 2.15
C LEU A 312 -16.18 -20.22 2.76
N ALA A 313 -16.91 -21.10 3.46
CA ALA A 313 -16.36 -22.33 3.99
C ALA A 313 -15.84 -23.26 2.88
N LEU A 314 -16.57 -23.35 1.77
CA LEU A 314 -16.10 -24.07 0.59
C LEU A 314 -14.84 -23.41 0.01
N TRP A 315 -14.82 -22.10 -0.16
CA TRP A 315 -13.64 -21.39 -0.66
C TRP A 315 -12.42 -21.59 0.23
N VAL A 316 -12.55 -21.42 1.55
CA VAL A 316 -11.47 -21.64 2.53
C VAL A 316 -10.92 -23.07 2.42
N LYS A 317 -11.79 -24.07 2.25
CA LYS A 317 -11.37 -25.47 2.07
C LYS A 317 -10.56 -25.69 0.79
N HIS A 318 -10.92 -25.02 -0.30
CA HIS A 318 -10.21 -25.14 -1.58
C HIS A 318 -8.99 -24.20 -1.70
N HIS A 319 -8.88 -23.20 -0.83
CA HIS A 319 -7.94 -22.09 -0.96
C HIS A 319 -6.49 -22.57 -1.11
N ASN A 320 -6.04 -23.47 -0.23
CA ASN A 320 -4.67 -23.97 -0.25
C ASN A 320 -4.38 -24.82 -1.50
N ASP A 321 -5.30 -25.67 -1.90
CA ASP A 321 -5.14 -26.48 -3.13
C ASP A 321 -5.07 -25.57 -4.37
N VAL A 322 -5.91 -24.54 -4.44
CA VAL A 322 -5.92 -23.55 -5.54
C VAL A 322 -4.60 -22.78 -5.58
N ALA A 323 -4.11 -22.33 -4.42
CA ALA A 323 -2.82 -21.65 -4.30
C ALA A 323 -1.65 -22.55 -4.70
N ASP A 324 -1.64 -23.82 -4.26
CA ASP A 324 -0.60 -24.81 -4.59
C ASP A 324 -0.58 -25.17 -6.06
N ALA A 325 -1.74 -25.14 -6.70
CA ALA A 325 -1.84 -25.36 -8.14
C ALA A 325 -1.30 -24.18 -8.97
N GLY A 326 -0.90 -23.08 -8.33
CA GLY A 326 -0.21 -21.95 -8.95
C GLY A 326 -1.09 -20.71 -9.19
N TRP A 327 -2.31 -20.69 -8.66
CA TRP A 327 -3.17 -19.50 -8.72
C TRP A 327 -2.81 -18.49 -7.62
N ALA A 328 -2.83 -17.22 -7.97
CA ALA A 328 -2.66 -16.11 -7.03
C ALA A 328 -3.45 -14.88 -7.48
N GLY A 329 -3.78 -14.01 -6.55
CA GLY A 329 -4.56 -12.81 -6.85
C GLY A 329 -5.55 -12.46 -5.74
N THR A 330 -6.57 -11.70 -6.09
CA THR A 330 -7.52 -11.17 -5.13
C THR A 330 -8.80 -11.99 -5.09
N TRP A 331 -9.38 -12.08 -3.90
CA TRP A 331 -10.70 -12.66 -3.69
C TRP A 331 -11.54 -11.79 -2.73
N PRO A 332 -12.06 -10.65 -3.19
CA PRO A 332 -12.87 -9.80 -2.33
C PRO A 332 -14.25 -10.42 -2.10
N TRP A 333 -14.89 -10.00 -1.01
CA TRP A 333 -16.29 -10.29 -0.77
C TRP A 333 -17.01 -9.08 -0.20
N SER A 334 -18.28 -8.94 -0.52
CA SER A 334 -19.19 -7.94 0.02
C SER A 334 -20.62 -8.31 -0.33
N ASN A 335 -21.60 -7.87 0.48
CA ASN A 335 -23.02 -8.06 0.18
C ASN A 335 -23.37 -9.52 -0.21
N ASN A 336 -22.89 -10.49 0.58
CA ASN A 336 -23.04 -11.93 0.32
C ASN A 336 -22.57 -12.41 -1.06
N THR A 337 -21.62 -11.70 -1.67
CA THR A 337 -21.05 -12.04 -2.97
C THR A 337 -19.55 -12.25 -2.83
N LEU A 338 -19.06 -13.37 -3.36
CA LEU A 338 -17.64 -13.69 -3.46
C LEU A 338 -17.19 -13.45 -4.90
N TYR A 339 -16.06 -12.76 -5.04
CA TYR A 339 -15.40 -12.48 -6.31
C TYR A 339 -14.02 -13.12 -6.29
N LEU A 340 -13.56 -13.67 -7.41
CA LEU A 340 -12.16 -14.07 -7.60
C LEU A 340 -11.62 -13.38 -8.85
N THR A 341 -10.41 -12.83 -8.75
CA THR A 341 -9.58 -12.42 -9.88
C THR A 341 -8.19 -12.98 -9.63
N LEU A 342 -7.94 -14.15 -10.22
CA LEU A 342 -6.72 -14.92 -10.03
C LEU A 342 -5.93 -15.00 -11.32
N LEU A 343 -4.64 -15.28 -11.17
CA LEU A 343 -3.65 -15.41 -12.22
C LEU A 343 -2.83 -16.68 -11.97
N ALA A 344 -2.60 -17.47 -13.01
CA ALA A 344 -1.64 -18.56 -13.00
C ALA A 344 -0.71 -18.43 -14.22
N GLN A 345 0.57 -18.78 -14.05
CA GLN A 345 1.54 -18.78 -15.14
C GLN A 345 1.24 -19.92 -16.12
N GLY A 346 1.32 -19.63 -17.42
CA GLY A 346 1.12 -20.59 -18.51
C GLY A 346 -0.08 -20.27 -19.40
N LEU A 347 0.00 -20.77 -20.63
CA LEU A 347 -1.05 -20.65 -21.64
C LEU A 347 -1.26 -21.97 -22.40
N PRO A 348 -2.23 -22.80 -22.01
CA PRO A 348 -3.08 -22.65 -20.82
C PRO A 348 -2.29 -22.85 -19.51
N ALA A 349 -2.90 -22.52 -18.38
CA ALA A 349 -2.40 -22.94 -17.06
C ALA A 349 -2.25 -24.47 -16.99
N THR A 350 -1.48 -24.94 -16.00
CA THR A 350 -1.23 -26.38 -15.82
C THR A 350 -2.53 -27.17 -15.65
N GLN A 351 -2.52 -28.47 -16.01
CA GLN A 351 -3.68 -29.32 -15.83
C GLN A 351 -4.17 -29.34 -14.38
N THR A 352 -3.24 -29.39 -13.42
CA THR A 352 -3.54 -29.31 -11.98
C THR A 352 -4.23 -27.99 -11.62
N ALA A 353 -3.71 -26.85 -12.12
CA ALA A 353 -4.32 -25.54 -11.91
C ALA A 353 -5.78 -25.50 -12.37
N ASN A 354 -6.05 -25.97 -13.59
CA ASN A 354 -7.40 -25.99 -14.15
C ASN A 354 -8.31 -26.92 -13.34
N THR A 355 -7.88 -28.16 -13.08
CA THR A 355 -8.70 -29.15 -12.37
C THR A 355 -9.06 -28.70 -10.95
N THR A 356 -8.13 -28.11 -10.21
CA THR A 356 -8.41 -27.64 -8.84
C THR A 356 -9.40 -26.47 -8.81
N LEU A 357 -9.25 -25.52 -9.73
CA LEU A 357 -10.15 -24.38 -9.82
C LEU A 357 -11.55 -24.80 -10.31
N GLU A 358 -11.61 -25.68 -11.32
CA GLU A 358 -12.88 -26.25 -11.81
C GLU A 358 -13.60 -27.05 -10.72
N ALA A 359 -12.88 -27.76 -9.86
CA ALA A 359 -13.47 -28.46 -8.72
C ALA A 359 -14.17 -27.50 -7.75
N PHE A 360 -13.56 -26.36 -7.44
CA PHE A 360 -14.21 -25.31 -6.65
C PHE A 360 -15.44 -24.73 -7.36
N PHE A 361 -15.33 -24.41 -8.66
CA PHE A 361 -16.46 -23.90 -9.44
C PHE A 361 -17.64 -24.88 -9.45
N ALA A 362 -17.39 -26.17 -9.71
CA ALA A 362 -18.42 -27.20 -9.72
C ALA A 362 -19.07 -27.38 -8.35
N ALA A 363 -18.26 -27.44 -7.28
CA ALA A 363 -18.76 -27.58 -5.91
C ALA A 363 -19.60 -26.37 -5.48
N SER A 364 -19.20 -25.15 -5.86
CA SER A 364 -19.93 -23.93 -5.50
C SER A 364 -21.30 -23.83 -6.19
N ARG A 365 -21.42 -24.30 -7.44
CA ARG A 365 -22.71 -24.37 -8.16
C ARG A 365 -23.70 -25.35 -7.51
N ALA A 366 -23.20 -26.34 -6.78
CA ALA A 366 -24.03 -27.32 -6.09
C ALA A 366 -24.54 -26.83 -4.72
N LEU A 367 -24.06 -25.68 -4.22
CA LEU A 367 -24.47 -25.17 -2.91
C LEU A 367 -25.90 -24.59 -2.94
N PRO A 368 -26.79 -25.01 -2.03
CA PRO A 368 -28.14 -24.45 -1.94
C PRO A 368 -28.13 -22.93 -1.66
N GLY A 369 -28.82 -22.18 -2.52
CA GLY A 369 -28.96 -20.73 -2.39
C GLY A 369 -27.76 -19.91 -2.84
N VAL A 370 -26.82 -20.52 -3.57
CA VAL A 370 -25.70 -19.85 -4.25
C VAL A 370 -25.97 -19.78 -5.76
N ASN A 371 -25.78 -18.60 -6.35
CA ASN A 371 -25.88 -18.37 -7.78
C ASN A 371 -24.52 -17.92 -8.33
N VAL A 372 -23.88 -18.79 -9.13
CA VAL A 372 -22.62 -18.49 -9.81
C VAL A 372 -22.93 -17.82 -11.15
N SER A 373 -22.73 -16.49 -11.23
CA SER A 373 -23.00 -15.72 -12.44
C SER A 373 -21.80 -15.62 -13.39
N LEU A 374 -20.57 -15.82 -12.87
CA LEU A 374 -19.34 -15.82 -13.65
C LEU A 374 -18.41 -16.92 -13.15
N ALA A 375 -17.83 -17.68 -14.07
CA ALA A 375 -16.80 -18.69 -13.81
C ALA A 375 -16.11 -19.03 -15.13
N LEU A 376 -15.00 -18.35 -15.45
CA LEU A 376 -14.27 -18.54 -16.70
C LEU A 376 -12.77 -18.30 -16.53
N THR A 377 -12.00 -18.75 -17.52
CA THR A 377 -10.58 -18.46 -17.66
C THR A 377 -10.29 -17.72 -18.97
N VAL A 378 -9.31 -16.82 -18.96
CA VAL A 378 -8.92 -15.99 -20.12
C VAL A 378 -7.41 -16.10 -20.35
N PRO A 379 -6.96 -16.33 -21.60
CA PRO A 379 -5.54 -16.30 -21.95
C PRO A 379 -4.99 -14.86 -21.99
N TYR A 380 -3.78 -14.66 -21.47
CA TYR A 380 -3.02 -13.40 -21.57
C TYR A 380 -1.60 -13.67 -22.03
N THR A 381 -1.10 -12.86 -22.96
CA THR A 381 0.26 -13.00 -23.49
C THR A 381 1.33 -12.40 -22.59
N SER A 382 0.94 -11.47 -21.71
CA SER A 382 1.81 -10.88 -20.70
C SER A 382 1.08 -10.52 -19.41
N PHE A 383 1.84 -10.24 -18.35
CA PHE A 383 1.27 -9.71 -17.12
C PHE A 383 0.64 -8.32 -17.31
N TYR A 384 1.24 -7.46 -18.15
CA TYR A 384 0.70 -6.14 -18.41
C TYR A 384 -0.68 -6.20 -19.08
N GLU A 385 -0.88 -7.10 -20.03
CA GLU A 385 -2.18 -7.32 -20.67
C GLU A 385 -3.23 -7.74 -19.64
N PHE A 386 -2.92 -8.74 -18.80
CA PHE A 386 -3.78 -9.14 -17.68
C PHE A 386 -4.08 -7.96 -16.75
N TYR A 387 -3.06 -7.18 -16.38
CA TYR A 387 -3.21 -6.04 -15.50
C TYR A 387 -4.13 -4.97 -16.12
N PHE A 388 -3.90 -4.60 -17.37
CA PHE A 388 -4.67 -3.55 -18.05
C PHE A 388 -6.14 -3.94 -18.17
N ASP A 389 -6.42 -5.14 -18.69
CA ASP A 389 -7.77 -5.65 -18.92
C ASP A 389 -8.59 -5.84 -17.63
N ASN A 390 -7.94 -5.95 -16.47
CA ASN A 390 -8.63 -6.30 -15.22
C ASN A 390 -8.56 -5.22 -14.14
N LEU A 391 -7.63 -4.28 -14.25
CA LEU A 391 -7.44 -3.17 -13.29
C LEU A 391 -7.56 -1.78 -13.92
N VAL A 392 -7.63 -1.67 -15.25
CA VAL A 392 -7.74 -0.37 -15.93
C VAL A 392 -8.96 -0.34 -16.82
N ASP A 393 -9.15 -1.32 -17.71
CA ASP A 393 -10.30 -1.42 -18.59
C ASP A 393 -11.44 -2.24 -17.96
N GLY A 394 -12.49 -1.56 -17.50
CA GLY A 394 -13.67 -2.23 -16.95
C GLY A 394 -14.67 -2.75 -18.00
N SER A 395 -14.41 -2.55 -19.30
CA SER A 395 -15.39 -2.81 -20.37
C SER A 395 -15.61 -4.29 -20.67
N LEU A 396 -14.70 -5.17 -20.23
CA LEU A 396 -14.76 -6.60 -20.50
C LEU A 396 -15.83 -7.35 -19.68
N GLY A 397 -16.40 -6.71 -18.66
CA GLY A 397 -17.47 -7.30 -17.85
C GLY A 397 -16.99 -8.32 -16.81
N PHE A 398 -15.68 -8.37 -16.54
CA PHE A 398 -15.05 -9.17 -15.49
C PHE A 398 -13.78 -8.48 -14.97
N GLY A 399 -13.13 -9.07 -13.97
CA GLY A 399 -11.93 -8.51 -13.35
C GLY A 399 -12.21 -7.57 -12.18
N MET A 400 -11.16 -7.22 -11.44
CA MET A 400 -11.29 -6.48 -10.18
C MET A 400 -11.84 -5.05 -10.38
N ASN A 401 -11.50 -4.38 -11.47
CA ASN A 401 -12.03 -3.05 -11.76
C ASN A 401 -13.55 -3.09 -12.02
N TYR A 402 -14.05 -4.15 -12.65
CA TYR A 402 -15.49 -4.36 -12.88
C TYR A 402 -16.24 -4.68 -11.58
N THR A 403 -15.65 -5.49 -10.69
CA THR A 403 -16.36 -6.03 -9.53
C THR A 403 -16.23 -5.21 -8.26
N ALA A 404 -15.05 -4.62 -8.02
CA ALA A 404 -14.70 -4.00 -6.75
C ALA A 404 -14.41 -2.51 -6.85
N GLY A 405 -14.03 -1.99 -8.04
CA GLY A 405 -13.85 -0.57 -8.38
C GLY A 405 -13.32 0.32 -7.26
N GLU A 406 -12.05 0.70 -7.29
CA GLU A 406 -11.49 1.56 -6.25
C GLU A 406 -11.82 3.04 -6.50
N GLN A 407 -12.30 3.73 -5.47
CA GLN A 407 -12.59 5.16 -5.51
C GLN A 407 -11.72 5.87 -4.47
N GLY A 408 -11.09 6.98 -4.86
CA GLY A 408 -10.44 7.87 -3.91
C GLY A 408 -11.46 8.78 -3.24
N GLY A 409 -11.04 9.63 -2.32
CA GLY A 409 -11.92 10.65 -1.75
C GLY A 409 -12.95 10.12 -0.75
N ILE A 410 -12.80 8.87 -0.31
CA ILE A 410 -13.71 8.23 0.65
C ILE A 410 -13.06 8.10 2.02
N ASN A 411 -13.87 7.86 3.05
CA ASN A 411 -13.35 7.48 4.35
C ASN A 411 -12.95 6.01 4.33
N GLN A 412 -11.79 5.70 4.88
CA GLN A 412 -11.32 4.33 5.02
C GLN A 412 -10.78 4.04 6.41
N ALA A 413 -11.27 2.94 7.00
CA ALA A 413 -10.70 2.34 8.20
C ALA A 413 -10.34 0.90 7.87
N THR A 414 -9.04 0.64 7.73
CA THR A 414 -8.52 -0.66 7.31
C THR A 414 -7.81 -1.37 8.46
N SER A 415 -8.05 -2.67 8.58
CA SER A 415 -7.22 -3.60 9.34
C SER A 415 -6.75 -4.71 8.40
N SER A 416 -5.60 -5.32 8.70
CA SER A 416 -5.09 -6.42 7.90
C SER A 416 -4.49 -7.51 8.77
N TRP A 417 -4.52 -8.74 8.27
CA TRP A 417 -3.93 -9.89 8.93
C TRP A 417 -3.27 -10.81 7.91
N LEU A 418 -2.03 -11.22 8.19
CA LEU A 418 -1.40 -12.37 7.54
C LEU A 418 -1.95 -13.65 8.18
N VAL A 419 -2.82 -14.35 7.46
CA VAL A 419 -3.41 -15.63 7.87
C VAL A 419 -2.44 -16.76 7.50
N PRO A 420 -1.90 -17.49 8.50
CA PRO A 420 -1.02 -18.62 8.25
C PRO A 420 -1.74 -19.72 7.48
N ARG A 421 -1.00 -20.37 6.59
CA ARG A 421 -1.50 -21.48 5.77
C ARG A 421 -2.18 -22.58 6.60
N GLU A 422 -1.58 -22.93 7.74
CA GLU A 422 -2.10 -23.95 8.66
C GLU A 422 -3.52 -23.66 9.14
N ILE A 423 -3.94 -22.39 9.23
CA ILE A 423 -5.29 -22.03 9.67
C ILE A 423 -6.34 -22.49 8.65
N TYR A 424 -6.01 -22.45 7.35
CA TYR A 424 -6.89 -22.99 6.30
C TYR A 424 -7.05 -24.51 6.41
N ASP A 425 -6.00 -25.23 6.82
CA ASP A 425 -6.03 -26.70 6.91
C ASP A 425 -6.65 -27.18 8.23
N THR A 426 -6.21 -26.63 9.37
CA THR A 426 -6.56 -27.13 10.69
C THR A 426 -7.75 -26.42 11.33
N ASN A 427 -8.09 -25.21 10.88
CA ASN A 427 -9.13 -24.39 11.49
C ASN A 427 -10.06 -23.68 10.47
N SER A 428 -10.26 -24.32 9.31
CA SER A 428 -11.06 -23.81 8.18
C SER A 428 -12.46 -23.34 8.59
N SER A 429 -13.16 -24.08 9.45
CA SER A 429 -14.51 -23.71 9.90
C SER A 429 -14.51 -22.38 10.65
N THR A 430 -13.60 -22.21 11.62
CA THR A 430 -13.51 -20.96 12.40
C THR A 430 -13.05 -19.80 11.54
N LEU A 431 -12.16 -20.04 10.56
CA LEU A 431 -11.79 -19.01 9.58
C LEU A 431 -13.00 -18.59 8.74
N ALA A 432 -13.79 -19.54 8.23
CA ALA A 432 -15.00 -19.25 7.47
C ALA A 432 -16.04 -18.49 8.31
N ASP A 433 -16.24 -18.86 9.57
CA ASP A 433 -17.08 -18.13 10.53
C ASP A 433 -16.61 -16.68 10.68
N ALA A 434 -15.30 -16.47 10.85
CA ALA A 434 -14.73 -15.13 11.00
C ALA A 434 -14.96 -14.28 9.73
N LEU A 435 -14.68 -14.84 8.55
CA LEU A 435 -14.85 -14.15 7.26
C LEU A 435 -16.31 -13.81 6.97
N ALA A 436 -17.24 -14.74 7.23
CA ALA A 436 -18.67 -14.53 6.99
C ALA A 436 -19.30 -13.49 7.93
N ASN A 437 -18.70 -13.25 9.10
CA ASN A 437 -19.13 -12.22 10.04
C ASN A 437 -18.55 -10.83 9.72
N MET A 438 -17.66 -10.71 8.73
CA MET A 438 -17.19 -9.41 8.24
C MET A 438 -18.16 -8.88 7.16
N PRO A 439 -18.53 -7.59 7.19
CA PRO A 439 -19.48 -7.02 6.22
C PRO A 439 -18.94 -7.02 4.77
N SER A 440 -17.62 -7.02 4.63
CA SER A 440 -16.89 -7.07 3.38
C SER A 440 -15.47 -7.57 3.65
N GLY A 441 -14.62 -7.67 2.63
CA GLY A 441 -13.19 -7.89 2.75
C GLY A 441 -12.52 -7.94 1.38
N SER A 442 -11.22 -7.70 1.34
CA SER A 442 -10.39 -7.77 0.13
C SER A 442 -9.16 -8.60 0.46
N ALA A 443 -9.29 -9.91 0.32
CA ALA A 443 -8.20 -10.82 0.62
C ALA A 443 -7.34 -11.10 -0.62
N PHE A 444 -6.07 -11.41 -0.36
CA PHE A 444 -5.05 -11.62 -1.35
C PHE A 444 -4.36 -12.96 -1.12
N MET A 445 -4.37 -13.80 -2.15
CA MET A 445 -3.68 -15.08 -2.21
C MET A 445 -2.31 -14.88 -2.87
N GLY A 446 -1.23 -15.04 -2.10
CA GLY A 446 0.15 -14.76 -2.53
C GLY A 446 1.00 -15.98 -2.92
N GLY A 447 0.46 -17.20 -2.82
CA GLY A 447 1.14 -18.46 -3.19
C GLY A 447 2.45 -18.77 -2.44
N TRP A 448 3.05 -19.92 -2.79
CA TRP A 448 4.10 -20.63 -2.01
C TRP A 448 5.38 -19.82 -1.71
N SER A 449 5.80 -18.88 -2.57
CA SER A 449 7.10 -18.20 -2.42
C SER A 449 7.08 -16.94 -1.53
N ALA A 450 5.89 -16.46 -1.14
CA ALA A 450 5.74 -15.30 -0.25
C ALA A 450 5.94 -15.62 1.26
N SER A 451 6.43 -16.82 1.59
CA SER A 451 6.51 -17.43 2.92
C SER A 451 5.13 -17.61 3.59
N GLU A 452 4.58 -18.83 3.51
CA GLU A 452 3.50 -19.41 4.35
C GLU A 452 2.33 -18.51 4.85
N LEU A 453 2.00 -17.40 4.20
CA LEU A 453 1.09 -16.37 4.71
C LEU A 453 0.20 -15.84 3.61
N SER A 454 -1.12 -15.85 3.83
CA SER A 454 -2.11 -15.16 2.97
C SER A 454 -2.49 -13.82 3.60
N CYS A 455 -2.53 -12.73 2.83
CA CYS A 455 -2.89 -11.41 3.36
C CYS A 455 -4.41 -11.21 3.27
N VAL A 456 -5.10 -10.95 4.38
CA VAL A 456 -6.49 -10.50 4.38
C VAL A 456 -6.52 -9.01 4.73
N TYR A 457 -7.02 -8.17 3.81
CA TYR A 457 -7.35 -6.77 4.11
C TYR A 457 -8.85 -6.65 4.39
N TRP A 458 -9.22 -5.85 5.38
CA TRP A 458 -10.60 -5.47 5.62
C TRP A 458 -10.73 -3.97 5.81
N GLY A 459 -11.66 -3.34 5.09
CA GLY A 459 -12.00 -1.93 5.23
C GLY A 459 -13.49 -1.74 5.53
N VAL A 460 -13.82 -0.91 6.52
CA VAL A 460 -15.18 -0.34 6.66
C VAL A 460 -15.28 0.85 5.72
N ALA A 461 -16.02 0.71 4.63
CA ALA A 461 -16.55 1.85 3.88
C ALA A 461 -17.97 2.13 4.38
N ASN A 462 -18.28 3.41 4.64
CA ASN A 462 -19.55 3.94 5.15
C ASN A 462 -19.87 3.70 6.63
N LEU A 463 -19.41 4.63 7.48
CA LEU A 463 -20.16 5.01 8.68
C LEU A 463 -20.98 6.26 8.36
N GLU A 464 -22.20 6.07 7.81
CA GLU A 464 -23.23 7.09 7.99
C GLU A 464 -23.54 7.20 9.49
N GLY A 465 -23.51 8.42 10.00
CA GLY A 465 -23.28 8.69 11.42
C GLY A 465 -24.24 7.97 12.36
N ARG A 466 -23.69 7.10 13.21
CA ARG A 466 -24.27 6.78 14.53
C ARG A 466 -23.14 6.60 15.54
N TYR A 467 -23.12 7.51 16.52
CA TYR A 467 -22.30 7.43 17.71
C TYR A 467 -22.62 6.14 18.49
N LEU A 468 -21.60 5.32 18.77
CA LEU A 468 -21.67 4.27 19.79
C LEU A 468 -20.68 4.60 20.91
N GLY A 469 -21.23 5.07 22.03
CA GLY A 469 -20.48 5.34 23.25
C GLY A 469 -19.94 4.04 23.85
N TRP A 470 -18.64 4.05 24.16
CA TRP A 470 -17.99 2.96 24.89
C TRP A 470 -18.29 3.06 26.39
N HIS A 471 -19.02 2.07 26.93
CA HIS A 471 -19.11 1.85 28.36
C HIS A 471 -17.92 1.01 28.85
N ASN A 472 -17.16 1.61 29.75
CA ASN A 472 -16.03 1.02 30.44
C ASN A 472 -16.51 0.17 31.63
N LYS A 473 -16.15 -1.11 31.70
CA LYS A 473 -16.18 -1.90 32.94
C LYS A 473 -15.04 -2.92 32.99
N GLY A 474 -14.16 -2.73 33.98
CA GLY A 474 -13.68 -3.82 34.84
C GLY A 474 -12.29 -4.37 34.56
N ALA A 475 -11.29 -3.80 35.24
CA ALA A 475 -9.98 -4.41 35.42
C ALA A 475 -10.04 -5.63 36.35
N GLY A 476 -9.25 -6.67 36.04
CA GLY A 476 -8.95 -7.82 36.90
C GLY A 476 -7.55 -8.37 36.63
N ARG A 477 -6.73 -8.49 37.69
CA ARG A 477 -5.28 -8.74 37.69
C ARG A 477 -4.90 -10.18 37.30
N GLY A 478 -3.72 -10.32 36.67
CA GLY A 478 -2.96 -11.58 36.63
C GLY A 478 -1.61 -11.46 35.90
N ARG A 479 -0.54 -11.04 36.61
CA ARG A 479 0.85 -11.18 36.13
C ARG A 479 1.38 -12.56 36.53
N SER A 480 1.99 -13.28 35.58
CA SER A 480 3.13 -14.22 35.73
C SER A 480 3.07 -15.44 34.78
N LYS A 481 3.18 -15.24 33.45
CA LYS A 481 3.58 -16.31 32.49
C LYS A 481 4.34 -15.80 31.24
N GLU A 482 4.82 -14.55 31.25
CA GLU A 482 5.44 -13.92 30.07
C GLU A 482 6.98 -13.95 30.10
N HIS A 483 7.58 -14.28 31.24
CA HIS A 483 9.04 -14.31 31.38
C HIS A 483 9.69 -15.66 31.06
N GLU A 484 8.95 -16.78 31.19
CA GLU A 484 9.47 -18.12 30.83
C GLU A 484 9.40 -18.38 29.32
N ARG A 485 8.39 -17.86 28.61
CA ARG A 485 8.26 -18.01 27.14
C ARG A 485 9.30 -17.23 26.32
N LYS A 486 9.92 -16.18 26.88
CA LYS A 486 11.00 -15.43 26.21
C LYS A 486 12.34 -16.17 26.22
N GLN A 487 12.54 -17.12 27.14
CA GLN A 487 13.79 -17.89 27.23
C GLN A 487 13.76 -19.16 26.36
N GLU A 488 12.58 -19.71 26.04
CA GLU A 488 12.45 -20.83 25.08
C GLU A 488 12.67 -20.40 23.63
N CYS A 489 12.20 -19.21 23.20
CA CYS A 489 12.48 -18.71 21.84
C CYS A 489 13.97 -18.42 21.60
N LEU A 490 14.72 -17.98 22.61
CA LEU A 490 16.15 -17.72 22.47
C LEU A 490 16.98 -19.01 22.40
N LYS A 491 16.57 -20.06 23.11
CA LYS A 491 17.24 -21.37 23.09
C LYS A 491 17.00 -22.15 21.80
N GLU A 492 15.83 -22.00 21.18
CA GLU A 492 15.55 -22.63 19.88
C GLU A 492 16.29 -21.93 18.73
N GLY A 493 16.47 -20.60 18.83
CA GLY A 493 17.29 -19.83 17.89
C GLY A 493 18.77 -20.22 17.89
N GLU A 494 19.36 -20.45 19.07
CA GLU A 494 20.76 -20.92 19.18
C GLU A 494 20.92 -22.37 18.67
N ARG A 495 19.88 -23.20 18.82
CA ARG A 495 19.89 -24.59 18.36
C ARG A 495 19.84 -24.71 16.83
N VAL A 496 19.10 -23.84 16.15
CA VAL A 496 19.03 -23.78 14.67
C VAL A 496 20.34 -23.26 14.06
N VAL A 497 21.05 -22.36 14.72
CA VAL A 497 22.38 -21.89 14.29
C VAL A 497 23.44 -23.00 14.46
N ALA A 498 23.40 -23.74 15.57
CA ALA A 498 24.31 -24.85 15.83
C ALA A 498 24.08 -26.07 14.90
N GLU A 499 22.87 -26.29 14.41
CA GLU A 499 22.55 -27.34 13.43
C GLU A 499 23.08 -26.97 12.02
N ARG A 500 23.04 -25.69 11.64
CA ARG A 500 23.58 -25.20 10.36
C ARG A 500 25.11 -25.26 10.29
N GLU A 501 25.82 -24.97 11.39
CA GLU A 501 27.28 -25.11 11.44
C GLU A 501 27.75 -26.58 11.45
N ARG A 502 26.89 -27.51 11.90
CA ARG A 502 27.18 -28.95 11.90
C ARG A 502 27.06 -29.57 10.50
N VAL A 503 26.08 -29.13 9.71
CA VAL A 503 25.88 -29.57 8.32
C VAL A 503 26.94 -28.97 7.38
N ALA A 504 27.45 -27.77 7.65
CA ALA A 504 28.51 -27.15 6.87
C ALA A 504 29.91 -27.80 7.09
N ASN A 505 30.11 -28.53 8.20
CA ASN A 505 31.38 -29.17 8.54
C ASN A 505 31.39 -30.70 8.37
N SER A 506 30.26 -31.33 8.03
CA SER A 506 30.21 -32.75 7.64
C SER A 506 30.26 -32.84 6.13
N GLY A 507 31.47 -32.82 5.56
CA GLY A 507 31.69 -32.91 4.12
C GLY A 507 31.21 -34.23 3.51
N ILE A 508 29.98 -34.23 3.00
CA ILE A 508 29.44 -35.19 2.03
C ILE A 508 28.93 -34.40 0.83
#